data_AF-A0A1J9Q980-F1
#
_entry.id   AF-A0A1J9Q980-F1
#
_cell.length_a   1.000
_cell.length_b   1.000
_cell.length_c   1.000
_cell.angle_alpha   90.00
_cell.angle_beta   90.00
_cell.angle_gamma   90.00
#
_symmetry.space_group_name_H-M   'P 1'
#
loop_
_entity.id
_entity.type
_entity.pdbx_description
1 polymer ?
#
loop_
_entity_poly.entity_id
_entity_poly.type
_entity_poly.pdbx_seq_one_letter_code
_entity_poly.pdbx_strand_id
1 'polypeptide(L)'
;MPSLSTLLPPFFSTLSVAPPQTVRLINISLPLLVLSERFSFYPGSYIFKLLSSAAFVGGPLYYLAPSSPLQWRQWDPYHLRIAAGLVFSMIGDYCLIPTRTEYYDKHIGPLIPKKQAEEEEEEEEEEEAVAGEGEDEPTKISTSFRAGVGAFAAAHVAYILAFLKNSSNQSSNGSTVSWPIFTSTFVVSMLLSKWLGVIYPPKGKKKETKSSNAGTTNTGSLSSSNVLNLAISDDMRPLVFGYSAIISGMLAVAASTTAAIGAAVPPHQRLLGAAMFVASDIFVAKDAFGKRRAGNPGWVKPAVGFGLYFWAQMLIAGTVTGE
;
A
#
# COMPACT_ATOMS: atom_id res chain seq x y z
N MET A 1 -19.82 -18.63 -26.36
CA MET A 1 -18.70 -18.13 -25.52
C MET A 1 -19.18 -18.14 -24.08
N PRO A 2 -18.52 -18.86 -23.15
CA PRO A 2 -18.90 -18.77 -21.75
C PRO A 2 -18.64 -17.34 -21.26
N SER A 3 -19.61 -16.72 -20.58
CA SER A 3 -19.37 -15.42 -19.97
C SER A 3 -18.34 -15.59 -18.84
N LEU A 4 -17.52 -14.58 -18.60
CA LEU A 4 -16.55 -14.54 -17.48
C LEU A 4 -17.19 -14.85 -16.10
N SER A 5 -18.52 -14.77 -16.01
CA SER A 5 -19.34 -15.10 -14.84
C SER A 5 -19.30 -16.58 -14.45
N THR A 6 -18.96 -17.52 -15.35
CA THR A 6 -18.95 -18.97 -15.06
C THR A 6 -17.58 -19.51 -14.65
N LEU A 7 -16.50 -18.72 -14.77
CA LEU A 7 -15.14 -19.10 -14.38
C LEU A 7 -14.71 -18.55 -13.02
N LEU A 8 -15.46 -17.59 -12.48
CA LEU A 8 -15.20 -17.02 -11.16
C LEU A 8 -15.96 -17.83 -10.10
N PRO A 9 -15.32 -18.16 -8.95
CA PRO A 9 -16.02 -18.75 -7.81
C PRO A 9 -17.28 -17.94 -7.47
N PRO A 10 -18.39 -18.58 -7.05
CA PRO A 10 -19.69 -17.91 -6.82
C PRO A 10 -19.64 -16.73 -5.84
N PHE A 11 -18.59 -16.67 -5.01
CA PHE A 11 -18.27 -15.56 -4.13
C PHE A 11 -18.00 -14.24 -4.89
N PHE A 12 -17.22 -14.29 -5.98
CA PHE A 12 -16.89 -13.10 -6.78
C PHE A 12 -18.07 -12.59 -7.61
N SER A 13 -19.02 -13.47 -7.92
CA SER A 13 -20.23 -13.16 -8.70
C SER A 13 -21.19 -12.22 -7.98
N THR A 14 -21.04 -12.04 -6.66
CA THR A 14 -21.89 -11.17 -5.84
C THR A 14 -21.28 -9.80 -5.54
N LEU A 15 -20.02 -9.56 -5.92
CA LEU A 15 -19.32 -8.32 -5.59
C LEU A 15 -19.91 -7.14 -6.36
N SER A 16 -20.18 -6.05 -5.63
CA SER A 16 -20.52 -4.77 -6.24
C SER A 16 -19.23 -4.12 -6.74
N VAL A 17 -19.11 -3.93 -8.05
CA VAL A 17 -17.92 -3.31 -8.66
C VAL A 17 -18.30 -1.91 -9.13
N ALA A 18 -17.32 -1.00 -9.11
CA ALA A 18 -17.48 0.35 -9.66
C ALA A 18 -17.99 0.33 -11.12
N PRO A 19 -18.44 1.49 -11.66
CA PRO A 19 -19.08 1.54 -12.97
C PRO A 19 -18.29 0.83 -14.09
N PRO A 20 -18.95 0.23 -15.09
CA PRO A 20 -18.27 -0.56 -16.12
C PRO A 20 -17.14 0.19 -16.84
N GLN A 21 -17.23 1.51 -16.96
CA GLN A 21 -16.18 2.33 -17.56
C GLN A 21 -14.89 2.31 -16.74
N THR A 22 -14.97 2.39 -15.42
CA THR A 22 -13.79 2.38 -14.54
C THR A 22 -13.18 0.99 -14.47
N VAL A 23 -14.01 -0.07 -14.48
CA VAL A 23 -13.54 -1.46 -14.58
C VAL A 23 -12.82 -1.73 -15.90
N ARG A 24 -13.31 -1.20 -17.01
CA ARG A 24 -12.60 -1.27 -18.30
C ARG A 24 -11.28 -0.52 -18.24
N LEU A 25 -11.25 0.66 -17.62
CA LEU A 25 -10.06 1.47 -17.50
C LEU A 25 -8.95 0.76 -16.71
N ILE A 26 -9.26 0.19 -15.54
CA ILE A 26 -8.29 -0.58 -14.74
C ILE A 26 -7.84 -1.85 -15.48
N ASN A 27 -8.75 -2.57 -16.14
CA ASN A 27 -8.41 -3.79 -16.88
C ASN A 27 -7.51 -3.56 -18.09
N ILE A 28 -7.46 -2.34 -18.63
CA ILE A 28 -6.56 -1.95 -19.71
C ILE A 28 -5.27 -1.33 -19.15
N SER A 29 -5.40 -0.36 -18.24
CA SER A 29 -4.25 0.38 -17.72
C SER A 29 -3.32 -0.47 -16.86
N LEU A 30 -3.85 -1.41 -16.06
CA LEU A 30 -3.04 -2.24 -15.18
C LEU A 30 -2.12 -3.21 -15.94
N PRO A 31 -2.58 -3.98 -16.95
CA PRO A 31 -1.68 -4.76 -17.77
C PRO A 31 -0.63 -3.92 -18.50
N LEU A 32 -1.01 -2.72 -18.96
CA LEU A 32 -0.07 -1.80 -19.61
C LEU A 32 0.98 -1.25 -18.65
N LEU A 33 0.62 -0.99 -17.39
CA LEU A 33 1.55 -0.64 -16.31
C LEU A 33 2.53 -1.79 -16.05
N VAL A 34 2.03 -3.02 -15.93
CA VAL A 34 2.91 -4.19 -15.75
C VAL A 34 3.85 -4.38 -16.94
N LEU A 35 3.35 -4.11 -18.15
CA LEU A 35 4.13 -4.21 -19.36
C LEU A 35 5.20 -3.11 -19.44
N SER A 36 4.89 -1.87 -19.04
CA SER A 36 5.87 -0.78 -18.99
C SER A 36 6.97 -1.04 -17.97
N GLU A 37 6.62 -1.60 -16.80
CA GLU A 37 7.58 -2.03 -15.79
C GLU A 37 8.50 -3.14 -16.29
N ARG A 38 7.94 -4.10 -17.05
CA ARG A 38 8.72 -5.19 -17.67
C ARG A 38 9.75 -4.65 -18.67
N PHE A 39 9.39 -3.61 -19.42
CA PHE A 39 10.27 -3.01 -20.43
C PHE A 39 11.07 -1.82 -19.90
N SER A 40 11.04 -1.54 -18.59
CA SER A 40 11.73 -0.40 -17.99
C SER A 40 11.38 0.93 -18.68
N PHE A 41 10.11 1.09 -19.07
CA PHE A 41 9.62 2.26 -19.79
C PHE A 41 8.97 3.28 -18.83
N TYR A 42 9.79 4.20 -18.31
CA TYR A 42 9.38 5.19 -17.30
C TYR A 42 8.10 5.99 -17.66
N PRO A 43 7.95 6.58 -18.87
CA PRO A 43 6.74 7.32 -19.19
C PRO A 43 5.48 6.46 -19.16
N GLY A 44 5.58 5.18 -19.55
CA GLY A 44 4.47 4.23 -19.47
C GLY A 44 4.10 3.94 -18.02
N SER A 45 5.09 3.65 -17.17
CA SER A 45 4.84 3.40 -15.75
C SER A 45 4.21 4.60 -15.05
N TYR A 46 4.67 5.81 -15.39
CA TYR A 46 4.07 7.05 -14.91
C TYR A 46 2.59 7.18 -15.32
N ILE A 47 2.31 7.14 -16.63
CA ILE A 47 0.97 7.39 -17.18
C ILE A 47 -0.01 6.30 -16.73
N PHE A 48 0.38 5.03 -16.87
CA PHE A 48 -0.53 3.93 -16.59
C PHE A 48 -0.82 3.78 -15.10
N LYS A 49 0.13 4.12 -14.20
CA LYS A 49 -0.14 4.16 -12.76
C LYS A 49 -1.19 5.23 -12.41
N LEU A 50 -1.05 6.44 -12.96
CA LEU A 50 -2.05 7.49 -12.75
C LEU A 50 -3.41 7.13 -13.35
N LEU A 51 -3.42 6.48 -14.52
CA LEU A 51 -4.66 6.05 -15.17
C LEU A 51 -5.37 4.93 -14.40
N SER A 52 -4.62 3.96 -13.88
CA SER A 52 -5.15 2.94 -12.97
C SER A 52 -5.66 3.56 -11.66
N SER A 53 -5.02 4.63 -11.19
CA SER A 53 -5.45 5.35 -9.99
C SER A 53 -6.75 6.10 -10.21
N ALA A 54 -6.86 6.81 -11.33
CA ALA A 54 -8.07 7.52 -11.73
C ALA A 54 -9.28 6.58 -11.86
N ALA A 55 -9.05 5.33 -12.25
CA ALA A 55 -10.11 4.33 -12.38
C ALA A 55 -10.86 4.10 -11.06
N PHE A 56 -10.17 3.93 -9.92
CA PHE A 56 -10.86 3.68 -8.65
C PHE A 56 -11.54 4.91 -8.07
N VAL A 57 -11.08 6.11 -8.43
CA VAL A 57 -11.70 7.38 -8.03
C VAL A 57 -12.97 7.68 -8.84
N GLY A 58 -12.97 7.33 -10.13
CA GLY A 58 -14.03 7.71 -11.07
C GLY A 58 -15.42 7.22 -10.68
N GLY A 59 -15.54 6.05 -10.05
CA GLY A 59 -16.84 5.49 -9.65
C GLY A 59 -17.51 6.31 -8.54
N PRO A 60 -16.87 6.45 -7.38
CA PRO A 60 -17.42 7.25 -6.28
C PRO A 60 -17.64 8.72 -6.65
N LEU A 61 -16.77 9.32 -7.46
CA LEU A 61 -17.01 10.68 -7.97
C LEU A 61 -18.24 10.75 -8.87
N TYR A 62 -18.48 9.75 -9.72
CA TYR A 62 -19.67 9.67 -10.54
C TYR A 62 -20.95 9.60 -9.69
N TYR A 63 -20.95 8.83 -8.60
CA TYR A 63 -22.10 8.72 -7.70
C TYR A 63 -22.30 9.95 -6.79
N LEU A 64 -21.22 10.65 -6.46
CA LEU A 64 -21.26 11.91 -5.71
C LEU A 64 -21.61 13.12 -6.60
N ALA A 65 -21.44 13.02 -7.92
CA ALA A 65 -21.75 14.09 -8.84
C ALA A 65 -23.26 14.42 -8.79
N PRO A 66 -23.65 15.70 -8.67
CA PRO A 66 -25.04 16.10 -8.69
C PRO A 66 -25.64 15.85 -10.09
N SER A 67 -26.82 15.23 -10.14
CA SER A 67 -27.55 15.01 -11.39
C SER A 67 -28.10 16.31 -12.00
N SER A 68 -28.14 17.39 -11.22
CA SER A 68 -28.57 18.73 -11.63
C SER A 68 -27.77 19.81 -10.89
N PRO A 69 -27.34 20.90 -11.55
CA PRO A 69 -26.59 22.01 -10.93
C PRO A 69 -27.34 22.72 -9.79
N LEU A 70 -28.67 22.57 -9.72
CA LEU A 70 -29.56 23.25 -8.78
C LEU A 70 -29.99 22.37 -7.60
N GLN A 71 -29.55 21.10 -7.55
CA GLN A 71 -29.93 20.18 -6.49
C GLN A 71 -28.85 20.10 -5.42
N TRP A 72 -29.11 20.70 -4.26
CA TRP A 72 -28.32 20.50 -3.04
C TRP A 72 -28.54 19.07 -2.54
N ARG A 73 -27.71 18.13 -2.99
CA ARG A 73 -27.79 16.73 -2.56
C ARG A 73 -27.20 16.61 -1.15
N GLN A 74 -27.93 16.01 -0.23
CA GLN A 74 -27.39 15.60 1.06
C GLN A 74 -26.44 14.42 0.81
N TRP A 75 -25.13 14.66 0.96
CA TRP A 75 -24.13 13.62 0.75
C TRP A 75 -24.17 12.64 1.92
N ASP A 76 -24.20 11.35 1.60
CA ASP A 76 -24.02 10.32 2.60
C ASP A 76 -22.58 10.41 3.17
N PRO A 77 -22.42 10.62 4.49
CA PRO A 77 -21.11 10.73 5.10
C PRO A 77 -20.28 9.44 5.01
N TYR A 78 -20.87 8.28 4.69
CA TYR A 78 -20.11 7.09 4.34
C TYR A 78 -19.47 7.23 2.95
N HIS A 79 -20.25 7.53 1.91
CA HIS A 79 -19.75 7.75 0.55
C HIS A 79 -18.65 8.82 0.48
N LEU A 80 -18.82 9.94 1.19
CA LEU A 80 -17.82 11.01 1.20
C LEU A 80 -16.46 10.54 1.77
N ARG A 81 -16.48 9.73 2.84
CA ARG A 81 -15.25 9.20 3.45
C ARG A 81 -14.57 8.17 2.57
N ILE A 82 -15.32 7.30 1.90
CA ILE A 82 -14.75 6.36 0.92
C ILE A 82 -14.11 7.13 -0.23
N ALA A 83 -14.80 8.13 -0.80
CA ALA A 83 -14.25 8.94 -1.87
C ALA A 83 -13.00 9.72 -1.43
N ALA A 84 -13.01 10.31 -0.23
CA ALA A 84 -11.84 10.99 0.34
C ALA A 84 -10.65 10.02 0.47
N GLY A 85 -10.88 8.79 0.96
CA GLY A 85 -9.82 7.79 1.06
C GLY A 85 -9.23 7.39 -0.31
N LEU A 86 -10.07 7.28 -1.33
CA LEU A 86 -9.61 6.99 -2.70
C LEU A 86 -8.82 8.17 -3.29
N VAL A 87 -9.24 9.41 -3.04
CA VAL A 87 -8.46 10.59 -3.45
C VAL A 87 -7.09 10.62 -2.74
N PHE A 88 -7.04 10.37 -1.43
CA PHE A 88 -5.77 10.24 -0.71
C PHE A 88 -4.89 9.13 -1.26
N SER A 89 -5.48 8.00 -1.67
CA SER A 89 -4.75 6.91 -2.32
C SER A 89 -4.15 7.33 -3.66
N MET A 90 -4.91 8.07 -4.48
CA MET A 90 -4.41 8.62 -5.75
C MET A 90 -3.27 9.64 -5.53
N ILE A 91 -3.37 10.48 -4.49
CA ILE A 91 -2.28 11.39 -4.09
C ILE A 91 -1.06 10.57 -3.66
N GLY A 92 -1.26 9.51 -2.87
CA GLY A 92 -0.20 8.58 -2.47
C GLY A 92 0.49 7.93 -3.67
N ASP A 93 -0.29 7.49 -4.67
CA ASP A 93 0.21 6.89 -5.90
C ASP A 93 1.12 7.84 -6.68
N TYR A 94 0.71 9.12 -6.77
CA TYR A 94 1.49 10.20 -7.38
C TYR A 94 2.80 10.46 -6.61
N CYS A 95 2.74 10.57 -5.28
CA CYS A 95 3.92 10.80 -4.44
C CYS A 95 4.92 9.63 -4.43
N LEU A 96 4.45 8.40 -4.65
CA LEU A 96 5.29 7.20 -4.77
C LEU A 96 5.85 6.97 -6.18
N ILE A 97 5.65 7.88 -7.12
CA ILE A 97 6.32 7.80 -8.42
C ILE A 97 7.80 8.14 -8.20
N PRO A 98 8.74 7.22 -8.51
CA PRO A 98 10.17 7.50 -8.39
C PRO A 98 10.59 8.57 -9.41
N THR A 99 11.69 9.28 -9.12
CA THR A 99 12.29 10.15 -10.13
C THR A 99 12.79 9.31 -11.30
N ARG A 100 12.99 9.95 -12.47
CA ARG A 100 13.48 9.23 -13.67
C ARG A 100 14.80 8.50 -13.39
N THR A 101 15.71 9.12 -12.65
CA THR A 101 17.01 8.52 -12.26
C THR A 101 16.81 7.32 -11.35
N GLU A 102 16.04 7.48 -10.26
CA GLU A 102 15.74 6.39 -9.32
C GLU A 102 15.04 5.20 -10.00
N TYR A 103 14.16 5.47 -10.97
CA TYR A 103 13.51 4.44 -11.77
C TYR A 103 14.50 3.63 -12.59
N TYR A 104 15.39 4.27 -13.36
CA TYR A 104 16.34 3.53 -14.18
C TYR A 104 17.39 2.82 -13.34
N ASP A 105 17.83 3.40 -12.23
CA ASP A 105 18.73 2.74 -11.28
C ASP A 105 18.10 1.48 -10.68
N LYS A 106 16.78 1.49 -10.45
CA LYS A 106 16.03 0.30 -10.00
C LYS A 106 15.97 -0.80 -11.06
N HIS A 107 15.77 -0.44 -12.33
CA HIS A 107 15.46 -1.39 -13.39
C HIS A 107 16.69 -1.88 -14.18
N ILE A 108 17.69 -1.04 -14.35
CA ILE A 108 18.88 -1.27 -15.20
C ILE A 108 20.16 -1.36 -14.33
N GLY A 109 20.10 -0.87 -13.10
CA GLY A 109 21.26 -0.66 -12.25
C GLY A 109 21.84 0.75 -12.45
N PRO A 110 22.78 1.18 -11.59
CA PRO A 110 23.39 2.51 -11.69
C PRO A 110 24.00 2.70 -13.08
N LEU A 111 23.55 3.72 -13.81
CA LEU A 111 24.06 4.03 -15.16
C LEU A 111 25.50 4.55 -15.13
N ILE A 112 25.95 5.07 -13.98
CA ILE A 112 27.29 5.55 -13.74
C ILE A 112 27.86 4.71 -12.57
N PRO A 113 29.00 4.01 -12.74
CA PRO A 113 29.71 3.48 -11.58
C PRO A 113 30.09 4.67 -10.69
N LYS A 114 29.67 4.65 -9.41
CA LYS A 114 29.90 5.69 -8.39
C LYS A 114 31.29 6.35 -8.40
N LYS A 115 32.29 5.68 -8.95
CA LYS A 115 33.67 6.12 -9.10
C LYS A 115 33.89 7.36 -9.99
N GLN A 116 32.96 7.74 -10.87
CA GLN A 116 33.14 8.91 -11.76
C GLN A 116 32.39 10.16 -11.30
N ALA A 117 31.46 10.04 -10.35
CA ALA A 117 30.84 11.21 -9.71
C ALA A 117 31.74 11.81 -8.63
N GLU A 118 32.63 11.00 -8.04
CA GLU A 118 33.66 11.45 -7.10
C GLU A 118 34.78 12.24 -7.80
N GLU A 119 35.06 12.02 -9.09
CA GLU A 119 36.12 12.74 -9.83
C GLU A 119 35.65 14.08 -10.43
N GLU A 120 34.34 14.31 -10.64
CA GLU A 120 33.82 15.61 -11.12
C GLU A 120 33.42 16.55 -9.96
N GLU A 121 33.18 16.04 -8.74
CA GLU A 121 32.99 16.88 -7.55
C GLU A 121 34.32 17.29 -6.89
N GLU A 122 35.43 16.56 -7.13
CA GLU A 122 36.77 16.92 -6.64
C GLU A 122 37.36 18.19 -7.28
N GLU A 123 36.94 18.61 -8.49
CA GLU A 123 37.42 19.85 -9.11
C GLU A 123 36.65 21.12 -8.65
N GLU A 124 35.48 20.99 -8.01
CA GLU A 124 34.75 22.13 -7.41
C GLU A 124 34.95 22.24 -5.88
N GLU A 125 35.41 21.18 -5.19
CA GLU A 125 35.62 21.17 -3.72
C GLU A 125 37.03 21.61 -3.24
N GLU A 126 37.98 21.95 -4.11
CA GLU A 126 39.30 22.46 -3.70
C GLU A 126 39.26 23.89 -3.09
N GLU A 127 38.14 24.64 -3.16
CA GLU A 127 38.00 25.95 -2.51
C GLU A 127 37.34 25.94 -1.12
N GLU A 128 36.73 24.84 -0.66
CA GLU A 128 36.08 24.75 0.67
C GLU A 128 36.58 23.59 1.55
N ALA A 129 37.86 23.24 1.46
CA ALA A 129 38.49 22.38 2.45
C ALA A 129 38.68 23.13 3.78
N VAL A 130 37.76 23.00 4.75
CA VAL A 130 38.07 22.65 6.16
C VAL A 130 36.81 22.15 6.90
N ALA A 131 36.88 20.87 7.29
CA ALA A 131 36.16 20.16 8.37
C ALA A 131 34.88 19.37 8.03
N GLY A 132 35.04 18.07 7.82
CA GLY A 132 34.02 17.07 8.13
C GLY A 132 34.15 15.76 7.37
N GLU A 133 35.09 14.90 7.76
CA GLU A 133 35.38 13.59 7.16
C GLU A 133 34.16 12.65 7.13
N GLY A 134 34.15 11.83 6.07
CA GLY A 134 33.08 10.95 5.61
C GLY A 134 32.55 9.90 6.58
N GLU A 135 31.25 9.71 6.49
CA GLU A 135 30.58 8.44 6.77
C GLU A 135 29.50 8.22 5.69
N ASP A 136 29.46 7.03 5.09
CA ASP A 136 28.42 6.61 4.14
C ASP A 136 27.01 6.81 4.76
N GLU A 137 26.35 7.92 4.42
CA GLU A 137 24.98 8.18 4.90
C GLU A 137 24.03 7.08 4.38
N PRO A 138 23.17 6.52 5.25
CA PRO A 138 22.09 5.64 4.80
C PRO A 138 21.21 6.43 3.85
N THR A 139 21.07 5.96 2.60
CA THR A 139 20.28 6.59 1.54
C THR A 139 18.98 7.17 2.09
N LYS A 140 18.98 8.50 2.25
CA LYS A 140 17.91 9.26 2.89
C LYS A 140 16.64 9.06 2.06
N ILE A 141 15.64 8.38 2.62
CA ILE A 141 14.39 8.12 1.90
C ILE A 141 13.76 9.45 1.50
N SER A 142 13.37 9.57 0.22
CA SER A 142 12.80 10.78 -0.36
C SER A 142 11.60 11.30 0.45
N THR A 143 11.51 12.61 0.61
CA THR A 143 10.37 13.28 1.26
C THR A 143 9.06 12.97 0.54
N SER A 144 9.09 12.82 -0.78
CA SER A 144 7.93 12.41 -1.59
C SER A 144 7.44 11.02 -1.21
N PHE A 145 8.37 10.08 -0.96
CA PHE A 145 8.01 8.74 -0.51
C PHE A 145 7.32 8.78 0.85
N ARG A 146 7.86 9.55 1.81
CA ARG A 146 7.24 9.72 3.14
C ARG A 146 5.85 10.36 3.06
N ALA A 147 5.69 11.37 2.20
CA ALA A 147 4.39 11.99 1.93
C ALA A 147 3.41 10.98 1.31
N GLY A 148 3.88 10.13 0.40
CA GLY A 148 3.10 9.05 -0.19
C GLY A 148 2.59 8.07 0.86
N VAL A 149 3.45 7.56 1.74
CA VAL A 149 3.02 6.66 2.83
C VAL A 149 2.05 7.37 3.79
N GLY A 150 2.26 8.65 4.07
CA GLY A 150 1.31 9.46 4.86
C GLY A 150 -0.06 9.59 4.19
N ALA A 151 -0.11 9.79 2.88
CA ALA A 151 -1.35 9.85 2.11
C ALA A 151 -2.08 8.49 2.13
N PHE A 152 -1.37 7.36 1.98
CA PHE A 152 -1.96 6.03 2.14
C PHE A 152 -2.48 5.78 3.57
N ALA A 153 -1.75 6.23 4.59
CA ALA A 153 -2.23 6.16 5.97
C ALA A 153 -3.56 6.92 6.14
N ALA A 154 -3.64 8.14 5.60
CA ALA A 154 -4.86 8.95 5.63
C ALA A 154 -6.02 8.27 4.88
N ALA A 155 -5.72 7.62 3.75
CA ALA A 155 -6.71 6.84 3.00
C ALA A 155 -7.34 5.74 3.85
N HIS A 156 -6.50 4.92 4.52
CA HIS A 156 -6.97 3.84 5.38
C HIS A 156 -7.74 4.34 6.60
N VAL A 157 -7.32 5.47 7.19
CA VAL A 157 -8.09 6.14 8.26
C VAL A 157 -9.48 6.56 7.75
N ALA A 158 -9.57 7.11 6.54
CA ALA A 158 -10.86 7.46 5.95
C ALA A 158 -11.75 6.22 5.76
N TYR A 159 -11.20 5.09 5.32
CA TYR A 159 -11.92 3.82 5.21
C TYR A 159 -12.40 3.29 6.57
N ILE A 160 -11.53 3.34 7.59
CA ILE A 160 -11.90 2.98 8.98
C ILE A 160 -13.10 3.82 9.44
N LEU A 161 -13.03 5.13 9.29
CA LEU A 161 -14.10 6.05 9.71
C LEU A 161 -15.39 5.81 8.91
N ALA A 162 -15.29 5.47 7.62
CA ALA A 162 -16.44 5.09 6.81
C ALA A 162 -17.10 3.82 7.39
N PHE A 163 -16.34 2.75 7.58
CA PHE A 163 -16.88 1.47 8.07
C PHE A 163 -17.52 1.62 9.44
N LEU A 164 -16.89 2.36 10.36
CA LEU A 164 -17.45 2.65 11.68
C LEU A 164 -18.75 3.47 11.59
N LYS A 165 -18.80 4.48 10.71
CA LYS A 165 -20.03 5.28 10.53
C LYS A 165 -21.19 4.42 10.01
N ASN A 166 -20.92 3.57 9.02
CA ASN A 166 -21.92 2.70 8.44
C ASN A 166 -22.52 1.74 9.50
N SER A 167 -21.73 1.26 10.44
CA SER A 167 -22.22 0.44 11.56
C SER A 167 -22.97 1.26 12.62
N SER A 168 -22.56 2.49 12.90
CA SER A 168 -23.23 3.35 13.88
C SER A 168 -24.66 3.73 13.47
N ASN A 169 -24.92 3.91 12.17
CA ASN A 169 -26.26 4.27 11.67
C ASN A 169 -27.27 3.09 11.77
N GLN A 170 -26.79 1.86 11.97
CA GLN A 170 -27.62 0.64 12.04
C GLN A 170 -28.22 0.40 13.43
N SER A 171 -27.62 0.94 14.50
CA SER A 171 -28.04 0.62 15.86
C SER A 171 -28.70 1.80 16.55
N SER A 172 -30.00 1.71 16.75
CA SER A 172 -30.77 2.58 17.63
C SER A 172 -30.40 2.45 19.12
N ASN A 173 -29.47 1.55 19.51
CA ASN A 173 -29.03 1.33 20.90
C ASN A 173 -27.50 1.10 21.10
N GLY A 174 -26.64 1.51 20.16
CA GLY A 174 -25.16 1.48 20.34
C GLY A 174 -24.40 0.57 19.37
N SER A 175 -23.14 0.91 19.10
CA SER A 175 -22.26 0.37 18.06
C SER A 175 -22.25 -1.17 17.97
N THR A 176 -22.63 -1.77 16.83
CA THR A 176 -22.51 -3.22 16.55
C THR A 176 -21.09 -3.63 16.16
N VAL A 177 -20.07 -3.09 16.84
CA VAL A 177 -18.68 -3.50 16.64
C VAL A 177 -18.43 -4.74 17.51
N SER A 178 -18.09 -5.86 16.89
CA SER A 178 -17.66 -7.04 17.64
C SER A 178 -16.23 -6.85 18.16
N TRP A 179 -16.10 -6.32 19.38
CA TRP A 179 -14.82 -6.10 20.04
C TRP A 179 -13.90 -7.34 20.13
N PRO A 180 -14.41 -8.56 20.35
CA PRO A 180 -13.57 -9.76 20.31
C PRO A 180 -12.99 -10.01 18.92
N ILE A 181 -13.79 -9.86 17.85
CA ILE A 181 -13.33 -10.03 16.47
C ILE A 181 -12.34 -8.92 16.12
N PHE A 182 -12.62 -7.67 16.50
CA PHE A 182 -11.73 -6.54 16.28
C PHE A 182 -10.36 -6.79 16.93
N THR A 183 -10.36 -7.08 18.23
CA THR A 183 -9.13 -7.24 19.00
C THR A 183 -8.32 -8.43 18.52
N SER A 184 -8.97 -9.57 18.28
CA SER A 184 -8.29 -10.77 17.77
C SER A 184 -7.69 -10.54 16.38
N THR A 185 -8.45 -9.96 15.45
CA THR A 185 -7.96 -9.67 14.09
C THR A 185 -6.81 -8.68 14.11
N PHE A 186 -6.92 -7.62 14.92
CA PHE A 186 -5.86 -6.62 15.08
C PHE A 186 -4.58 -7.24 15.63
N VAL A 187 -4.67 -8.01 16.71
CA VAL A 187 -3.50 -8.67 17.34
C VAL A 187 -2.87 -9.67 16.38
N VAL A 188 -3.66 -10.51 15.72
CA VAL A 188 -3.16 -11.48 14.74
C VAL A 188 -2.46 -10.76 13.58
N SER A 189 -3.04 -9.69 13.06
CA SER A 189 -2.45 -8.88 11.99
C SER A 189 -1.12 -8.25 12.42
N MET A 190 -1.05 -7.65 13.62
CA MET A 190 0.18 -7.07 14.16
C MET A 190 1.27 -8.13 14.43
N LEU A 191 0.89 -9.30 14.95
CA LEU A 191 1.82 -10.41 15.14
C LEU A 191 2.36 -10.93 13.80
N LEU A 192 1.51 -10.99 12.77
CA LEU A 192 1.92 -11.38 11.42
C LEU A 192 2.90 -10.34 10.83
N SER A 193 2.61 -9.05 10.95
CA SER A 193 3.52 -7.98 10.52
C SER A 193 4.86 -8.02 11.26
N LYS A 194 4.85 -8.37 12.55
CA LYS A 194 6.07 -8.62 13.32
C LYS A 194 6.83 -9.84 12.80
N TRP A 195 6.14 -10.95 12.57
CA TRP A 195 6.75 -12.19 12.06
C TRP A 195 7.36 -12.03 10.66
N LEU A 196 6.71 -11.23 9.81
CA LEU A 196 7.19 -10.89 8.47
C LEU A 196 8.40 -9.94 8.49
N GLY A 197 8.69 -9.27 9.61
CA GLY A 197 9.80 -8.33 9.77
C GLY A 197 9.45 -6.88 9.44
N VAL A 198 8.17 -6.55 9.24
CA VAL A 198 7.70 -5.17 8.95
C VAL A 198 7.82 -4.28 10.20
N ILE A 199 7.53 -4.82 11.38
CA ILE A 199 7.51 -4.06 12.64
C ILE A 199 8.89 -4.06 13.33
N TYR A 200 9.77 -5.01 13.02
CA TYR A 200 11.11 -5.08 13.61
C TYR A 200 12.13 -5.75 12.66
N PRO A 201 12.86 -4.99 11.83
CA PRO A 201 14.10 -5.52 11.27
C PRO A 201 15.10 -5.81 12.39
N PRO A 202 15.92 -6.87 12.28
CA PRO A 202 16.97 -7.12 13.23
C PRO A 202 18.01 -5.99 13.16
N LYS A 203 18.43 -5.49 14.33
CA LYS A 203 19.64 -4.65 14.44
C LYS A 203 20.84 -5.53 14.06
N GLY A 204 21.23 -5.49 12.79
CA GLY A 204 22.47 -6.07 12.32
C GLY A 204 23.67 -5.27 12.81
N LYS A 205 23.99 -5.32 14.11
CA LYS A 205 25.32 -4.90 14.58
C LYS A 205 26.30 -6.04 14.30
N LYS A 206 26.90 -6.06 13.11
CA LYS A 206 28.24 -6.66 12.97
C LYS A 206 29.21 -5.69 13.66
N LYS A 207 29.44 -5.90 14.95
CA LYS A 207 30.77 -5.68 15.50
C LYS A 207 31.40 -7.05 15.58
N GLU A 208 32.33 -7.33 14.67
CA GLU A 208 33.34 -8.35 14.93
C GLU A 208 33.99 -7.99 16.27
N THR A 209 33.67 -8.74 17.30
CA THR A 209 34.56 -8.88 18.43
C THR A 209 34.82 -10.36 18.52
N LYS A 210 36.01 -10.77 18.06
CA LYS A 210 36.61 -12.04 18.43
C LYS A 210 36.57 -12.11 19.96
N SER A 211 35.71 -12.96 20.51
CA SER A 211 35.92 -13.51 21.83
C SER A 211 35.26 -14.87 21.91
N SER A 212 36.11 -15.87 22.09
CA SER A 212 35.83 -17.25 22.42
C SER A 212 34.99 -17.42 23.68
N ASN A 213 34.38 -18.61 23.76
CA ASN A 213 33.85 -19.34 24.92
C ASN A 213 32.34 -19.27 25.24
N ALA A 214 31.74 -20.45 25.00
CA ALA A 214 30.91 -21.24 25.92
C ALA A 214 29.45 -20.82 26.17
N GLY A 215 28.58 -21.82 26.04
CA GLY A 215 27.39 -21.93 26.90
C GLY A 215 26.04 -21.87 26.20
N THR A 216 25.58 -23.05 25.76
CA THR A 216 24.19 -23.45 25.55
C THR A 216 23.14 -22.67 26.36
N THR A 217 22.13 -22.11 25.68
CA THR A 217 20.70 -22.43 25.88
C THR A 217 19.91 -21.98 24.64
N ASN A 218 19.50 -22.96 23.83
CA ASN A 218 18.48 -22.79 22.80
C ASN A 218 17.12 -22.61 23.48
N THR A 219 16.71 -21.37 23.72
CA THR A 219 15.28 -21.04 23.82
C THR A 219 14.88 -20.41 22.50
N GLY A 220 14.13 -21.16 21.70
CA GLY A 220 13.67 -20.77 20.37
C GLY A 220 12.98 -19.41 20.38
N SER A 221 13.71 -18.38 19.99
CA SER A 221 13.18 -17.03 19.91
C SER A 221 12.40 -16.85 18.61
N LEU A 222 11.09 -17.07 18.69
CA LEU A 222 10.11 -16.51 17.76
C LEU A 222 10.13 -14.96 17.74
N SER A 223 11.04 -14.30 18.48
CA SER A 223 11.05 -12.85 18.68
C SER A 223 11.91 -12.06 17.67
N SER A 224 12.55 -12.71 16.68
CA SER A 224 13.37 -12.00 15.69
C SER A 224 13.23 -12.52 14.26
N SER A 225 12.12 -13.18 13.92
CA SER A 225 11.89 -13.63 12.55
C SER A 225 11.69 -12.43 11.62
N ASN A 226 12.58 -12.29 10.65
CA ASN A 226 12.43 -11.35 9.54
C ASN A 226 12.33 -12.17 8.26
N VAL A 227 11.17 -12.83 8.07
CA VAL A 227 10.94 -13.77 6.97
C VAL A 227 11.14 -13.09 5.61
N LEU A 228 10.77 -11.80 5.49
CA LEU A 228 10.92 -11.03 4.27
C LEU A 228 12.33 -10.43 4.10
N ASN A 229 13.20 -10.56 5.11
CA ASN A 229 14.55 -10.00 5.13
C ASN A 229 14.56 -8.49 4.78
N LEU A 230 13.66 -7.74 5.43
CA LEU A 230 13.54 -6.29 5.28
C LEU A 230 14.65 -5.58 6.04
N ALA A 231 15.17 -4.49 5.49
CA ALA A 231 16.14 -3.59 6.09
C ALA A 231 15.52 -2.19 6.15
N ILE A 232 14.80 -1.91 7.23
CA ILE A 232 14.14 -0.61 7.45
C ILE A 232 15.07 0.27 8.28
N SER A 233 15.45 1.41 7.70
CA SER A 233 16.23 2.48 8.34
C SER A 233 15.54 3.01 9.61
N ASP A 234 16.34 3.42 10.59
CA ASP A 234 15.86 3.79 11.94
C ASP A 234 14.87 4.98 11.91
N ASP A 235 15.01 5.88 10.95
CA ASP A 235 14.14 7.03 10.69
C ASP A 235 12.73 6.66 10.20
N MET A 236 12.61 5.56 9.44
CA MET A 236 11.36 5.12 8.83
C MET A 236 10.58 4.14 9.70
N ARG A 237 11.21 3.58 10.73
CA ARG A 237 10.56 2.65 11.68
C ARG A 237 9.27 3.20 12.31
N PRO A 238 9.24 4.40 12.92
CA PRO A 238 8.01 4.89 13.53
C PRO A 238 6.89 5.08 12.50
N LEU A 239 7.24 5.48 11.28
CA LEU A 239 6.31 5.69 10.18
C LEU A 239 5.73 4.35 9.67
N VAL A 240 6.59 3.35 9.42
CA VAL A 240 6.16 2.00 9.01
C VAL A 240 5.35 1.32 10.10
N PHE A 241 5.73 1.51 11.37
CA PHE A 241 4.98 1.01 12.52
C PHE A 241 3.57 1.62 12.60
N GLY A 242 3.48 2.95 12.53
CA GLY A 242 2.21 3.67 12.55
C GLY A 242 1.32 3.25 11.38
N TYR A 243 1.89 3.15 10.18
CA TYR A 243 1.18 2.67 9.00
C TYR A 243 0.68 1.22 9.18
N SER A 244 1.53 0.32 9.68
CA SER A 244 1.15 -1.07 9.96
C SER A 244 -0.01 -1.15 10.95
N ALA A 245 -0.01 -0.31 12.00
CA ALA A 245 -1.10 -0.27 12.96
C ALA A 245 -2.41 0.23 12.31
N ILE A 246 -2.33 1.21 11.41
CA ILE A 246 -3.50 1.75 10.69
C ILE A 246 -4.09 0.68 9.76
N ILE A 247 -3.30 0.01 8.92
CA ILE A 247 -3.83 -1.01 8.00
C ILE A 247 -4.35 -2.24 8.76
N SER A 248 -3.68 -2.67 9.84
CA SER A 248 -4.21 -3.70 10.75
C SER A 248 -5.54 -3.28 11.39
N GLY A 249 -5.67 -2.01 11.75
CA GLY A 249 -6.90 -1.40 12.24
C GLY A 249 -8.01 -1.44 11.20
N MET A 250 -7.73 -1.09 9.94
CA MET A 250 -8.69 -1.17 8.84
C MET A 250 -9.20 -2.59 8.64
N LEU A 251 -8.30 -3.59 8.62
CA LEU A 251 -8.68 -5.00 8.51
C LEU A 251 -9.55 -5.43 9.71
N ALA A 252 -9.18 -5.06 10.92
CA ALA A 252 -9.92 -5.38 12.13
C ALA A 252 -11.32 -4.74 12.14
N VAL A 253 -11.45 -3.47 11.72
CA VAL A 253 -12.75 -2.81 11.57
C VAL A 253 -13.58 -3.52 10.50
N ALA A 254 -13.00 -3.81 9.33
CA ALA A 254 -13.71 -4.49 8.24
C ALA A 254 -14.20 -5.90 8.63
N ALA A 255 -13.45 -6.61 9.48
CA ALA A 255 -13.83 -7.93 10.00
C ALA A 255 -14.88 -7.87 11.12
N SER A 256 -14.86 -6.83 11.94
CA SER A 256 -15.70 -6.70 13.13
C SER A 256 -17.00 -5.91 12.91
N THR A 257 -17.17 -5.34 11.72
CA THR A 257 -18.34 -4.57 11.31
C THR A 257 -19.08 -5.25 10.18
N THR A 258 -20.42 -5.20 10.21
CA THR A 258 -21.26 -5.69 9.12
C THR A 258 -21.76 -4.54 8.24
N ALA A 259 -21.87 -4.78 6.93
CA ALA A 259 -22.60 -3.88 6.04
C ALA A 259 -24.09 -3.82 6.43
N ALA A 260 -24.75 -2.70 6.15
CA ALA A 260 -26.14 -2.49 6.54
C ALA A 260 -27.05 -3.56 5.89
N ILE A 261 -28.00 -4.10 6.64
CA ILE A 261 -29.00 -5.05 6.12
C ILE A 261 -29.82 -4.32 5.05
N GLY A 262 -29.78 -4.80 3.80
CA GLY A 262 -30.45 -4.18 2.65
C GLY A 262 -29.55 -3.33 1.75
N ALA A 263 -28.28 -3.10 2.11
CA ALA A 263 -27.32 -2.49 1.19
C ALA A 263 -27.00 -3.47 0.04
N ALA A 264 -26.97 -2.97 -1.19
CA ALA A 264 -26.61 -3.74 -2.40
C ALA A 264 -25.18 -4.30 -2.41
N VAL A 265 -24.40 -4.05 -1.35
CA VAL A 265 -22.99 -4.39 -1.22
C VAL A 265 -22.83 -5.58 -0.27
N PRO A 266 -22.19 -6.68 -0.71
CA PRO A 266 -21.97 -7.85 0.13
C PRO A 266 -21.15 -7.53 1.39
N PRO A 267 -21.48 -8.13 2.55
CA PRO A 267 -20.79 -7.86 3.80
C PRO A 267 -19.30 -8.24 3.76
N HIS A 268 -18.93 -9.21 2.94
CA HIS A 268 -17.55 -9.68 2.80
C HIS A 268 -16.68 -8.80 1.89
N GLN A 269 -17.26 -7.88 1.12
CA GLN A 269 -16.52 -7.07 0.14
C GLN A 269 -15.51 -6.14 0.82
N ARG A 270 -15.89 -5.50 1.93
CA ARG A 270 -15.00 -4.63 2.73
C ARG A 270 -13.83 -5.40 3.31
N LEU A 271 -14.11 -6.58 3.87
CA LEU A 271 -13.09 -7.46 4.42
C LEU A 271 -12.12 -7.95 3.34
N LEU A 272 -12.63 -8.34 2.17
CA LEU A 272 -11.81 -8.77 1.04
C LEU A 272 -10.90 -7.63 0.56
N GLY A 273 -11.44 -6.42 0.37
CA GLY A 273 -10.65 -5.24 0.01
C GLY A 273 -9.55 -4.94 1.04
N ALA A 274 -9.89 -4.92 2.32
CA ALA A 274 -8.92 -4.72 3.40
C ALA A 274 -7.82 -5.78 3.44
N ALA A 275 -8.18 -7.06 3.25
CA ALA A 275 -7.21 -8.15 3.20
C ALA A 275 -6.28 -8.03 1.98
N MET A 276 -6.81 -7.64 0.82
CA MET A 276 -6.00 -7.39 -0.38
C MET A 276 -5.04 -6.21 -0.20
N PHE A 277 -5.42 -5.15 0.53
CA PHE A 277 -4.48 -4.08 0.89
C PHE A 277 -3.34 -4.56 1.76
N VAL A 278 -3.63 -5.29 2.85
CA VAL A 278 -2.59 -5.87 3.72
C VAL A 278 -1.64 -6.74 2.91
N ALA A 279 -2.17 -7.56 2.00
CA ALA A 279 -1.37 -8.39 1.12
C ALA A 279 -0.50 -7.55 0.16
N SER A 280 -1.06 -6.51 -0.46
CA SER A 280 -0.32 -5.63 -1.36
C SER A 280 0.79 -4.84 -0.63
N ASP A 281 0.51 -4.34 0.56
CA ASP A 281 1.47 -3.58 1.37
C ASP A 281 2.69 -4.43 1.76
N ILE A 282 2.52 -5.76 1.89
CA ILE A 282 3.65 -6.68 2.07
C ILE A 282 4.56 -6.68 0.83
N PHE A 283 4.01 -6.62 -0.38
CA PHE A 283 4.80 -6.48 -1.62
C PHE A 283 5.50 -5.13 -1.68
N VAL A 284 4.82 -4.05 -1.31
CA VAL A 284 5.40 -2.71 -1.24
C VAL A 284 6.56 -2.66 -0.23
N ALA A 285 6.36 -3.20 0.97
CA ALA A 285 7.40 -3.26 2.00
C ALA A 285 8.60 -4.08 1.51
N LYS A 286 8.36 -5.18 0.80
CA LYS A 286 9.42 -6.01 0.20
C LYS A 286 10.18 -5.29 -0.92
N ASP A 287 9.49 -4.51 -1.74
CA ASP A 287 10.11 -3.74 -2.83
C ASP A 287 10.91 -2.53 -2.29
N ALA A 288 10.37 -1.84 -1.29
CA ALA A 288 10.99 -0.66 -0.68
C ALA A 288 12.16 -1.00 0.25
N PHE A 289 12.02 -2.05 1.07
CA PHE A 289 12.97 -2.36 2.15
C PHE A 289 13.65 -3.73 2.01
N GLY A 290 13.29 -4.55 1.03
CA GLY A 290 13.91 -5.86 0.84
C GLY A 290 15.33 -5.74 0.26
N LYS A 291 16.23 -6.64 0.68
CA LYS A 291 17.56 -6.73 0.04
C LYS A 291 17.42 -7.08 -1.44
N ARG A 292 17.83 -6.16 -2.31
CA ARG A 292 17.84 -6.38 -3.76
C ARG A 292 18.84 -7.48 -4.10
N ARG A 293 18.37 -8.54 -4.78
CA ARG A 293 19.27 -9.45 -5.50
C ARG A 293 19.50 -8.86 -6.88
N ALA A 294 20.75 -8.63 -7.25
CA ALA A 294 21.11 -8.21 -8.60
C ALA A 294 20.56 -9.22 -9.63
N GLY A 295 19.83 -8.72 -10.64
CA GLY A 295 19.22 -9.53 -11.70
C GLY A 295 17.93 -8.92 -12.23
N ASN A 296 17.46 -9.42 -13.38
CA ASN A 296 16.25 -8.92 -14.03
C ASN A 296 15.03 -9.02 -13.09
N PRO A 297 14.39 -7.89 -12.74
CA PRO A 297 13.17 -7.92 -11.95
C PRO A 297 12.06 -8.58 -12.79
N GLY A 298 11.70 -9.82 -12.44
CA GLY A 298 10.62 -10.52 -13.12
C GLY A 298 9.28 -9.77 -13.00
N TRP A 299 8.43 -9.85 -14.02
CA TRP A 299 7.15 -9.13 -14.13
C TRP A 299 6.07 -9.60 -13.14
N VAL A 300 6.21 -10.82 -12.59
CA VAL A 300 5.19 -11.44 -11.73
C VAL A 300 5.04 -10.68 -10.41
N LYS A 301 6.13 -10.21 -9.80
CA LYS A 301 6.05 -9.50 -8.51
C LYS A 301 5.33 -8.16 -8.64
N PRO A 302 5.69 -7.27 -9.61
CA PRO A 302 4.90 -6.08 -9.88
C PRO A 302 3.44 -6.38 -10.24
N ALA A 303 3.20 -7.40 -11.09
CA ALA A 303 1.84 -7.76 -11.49
C ALA A 303 0.94 -8.16 -10.31
N VAL A 304 1.45 -8.96 -9.38
CA VAL A 304 0.70 -9.37 -8.19
C VAL A 304 0.53 -8.20 -7.23
N GLY A 305 1.59 -7.42 -6.97
CA GLY A 305 1.53 -6.26 -6.07
C GLY A 305 0.53 -5.20 -6.54
N PHE A 306 0.66 -4.74 -7.79
CA PHE A 306 -0.27 -3.78 -8.40
C PHE A 306 -1.66 -4.37 -8.56
N GLY A 307 -1.78 -5.64 -8.96
CA GLY A 307 -3.06 -6.32 -9.08
C GLY A 307 -3.83 -6.33 -7.76
N LEU A 308 -3.18 -6.73 -6.67
CA LEU A 308 -3.80 -6.70 -5.33
C LEU A 308 -4.18 -5.29 -4.91
N TYR A 309 -3.30 -4.31 -5.12
CA TYR A 309 -3.53 -2.91 -4.74
C TYR A 309 -4.72 -2.29 -5.48
N PHE A 310 -4.65 -2.23 -6.81
CA PHE A 310 -5.66 -1.52 -7.59
C PHE A 310 -7.02 -2.20 -7.55
N TRP A 311 -7.07 -3.54 -7.46
CA TRP A 311 -8.33 -4.24 -7.25
C TRP A 311 -8.88 -4.09 -5.83
N ALA A 312 -8.03 -3.98 -4.79
CA ALA A 312 -8.50 -3.63 -3.45
C ALA A 312 -9.22 -2.27 -3.46
N GLN A 313 -8.62 -1.27 -4.11
CA GLN A 313 -9.23 0.04 -4.31
C GLN A 313 -10.56 -0.07 -5.08
N MET A 314 -10.61 -0.91 -6.11
CA MET A 314 -11.83 -1.12 -6.90
C MET A 314 -12.96 -1.78 -6.11
N LEU A 315 -12.63 -2.72 -5.22
CA LEU A 315 -13.59 -3.32 -4.30
C LEU A 315 -14.10 -2.30 -3.28
N ILE A 316 -13.23 -1.44 -2.74
CA ILE A 316 -13.66 -0.38 -1.82
C ILE A 316 -14.53 0.66 -2.56
N ALA A 317 -14.15 1.05 -3.77
CA ALA A 317 -14.91 1.95 -4.61
C ALA A 317 -16.31 1.40 -4.93
N GLY A 318 -16.43 0.10 -5.21
CA GLY A 318 -17.71 -0.57 -5.43
C GLY A 318 -18.63 -0.59 -4.20
N THR A 319 -18.13 -0.29 -3.00
CA THR A 319 -19.00 -0.10 -1.83
C THR A 319 -19.79 1.20 -1.86
N VAL A 320 -19.43 2.13 -2.74
CA VAL A 320 -20.17 3.35 -3.08
C VAL A 320 -20.93 3.03 -4.37
N THR A 321 -22.02 2.28 -4.27
CA THR A 321 -22.93 2.09 -5.40
C THR A 321 -24.21 2.86 -5.16
N GLY A 322 -24.74 3.48 -6.21
CA GLY A 322 -26.00 4.20 -6.16
C GLY A 322 -27.13 3.23 -5.82
N GLU A 323 -27.91 3.59 -4.80
CA GLU A 323 -29.21 3.00 -4.51
C GLU A 323 -30.17 3.11 -5.71
#